data_AF-A0A2W2E2U2-F1
#
_entry.id   AF-A0A2W2E2U2-F1
#
_cell.length_a   1.000
_cell.length_b   1.000
_cell.length_c   1.000
_cell.angle_alpha   90.00
_cell.angle_beta   90.00
_cell.angle_gamma   90.00
#
_symmetry.space_group_name_H-M   'P 1'
#
loop_
_entity.id
_entity.type
_entity.pdbx_description
1 polymer ?
#
loop_
_entity_poly.entity_id
_entity_poly.type
_entity_poly.pdbx_seq_one_letter_code
_entity_poly.pdbx_strand_id
1 'polypeptide(L)'
;MSDVATVLKTAGQTYAEQAGIKLRDQPRPLWQLLVLANLLSARINSDVAVAAARELFAAGGDTPKGMARLTWQGRVDALGRGHYVRYDESTSSRLGECAELLVGEYGGDMRKVAG
;
A
#
# COMPACT_ATOMS: atom_id res chain seq x y z
N MET A 1 1.00 -8.03 26.96
CA MET A 1 1.00 -8.04 25.49
C MET A 1 -0.38 -8.49 25.05
N SER A 2 -1.27 -7.55 24.76
CA SER A 2 -2.63 -7.84 24.32
C SER A 2 -2.58 -8.41 22.91
N ASP A 3 -3.07 -9.63 22.76
CA ASP A 3 -3.11 -10.36 21.50
C ASP A 3 -3.81 -9.52 20.42
N VAL A 4 -3.27 -9.46 19.21
CA VAL A 4 -3.84 -8.66 18.10
C VAL A 4 -5.32 -9.02 17.90
N ALA A 5 -5.66 -10.30 18.08
CA ALA A 5 -7.03 -10.82 18.03
C ALA A 5 -7.99 -10.17 19.07
N THR A 6 -7.49 -9.80 20.26
CA THR A 6 -8.28 -9.17 21.33
C THR A 6 -8.58 -7.69 21.04
N VAL A 7 -7.64 -7.00 20.37
CA VAL A 7 -7.86 -5.63 19.91
C VAL A 7 -8.86 -5.60 18.75
N LEU A 8 -8.79 -6.57 17.83
CA LEU A 8 -9.74 -6.70 16.71
C LEU A 8 -11.18 -6.98 17.15
N LYS A 9 -11.37 -7.78 18.21
CA LYS A 9 -12.70 -8.04 18.77
C LYS A 9 -13.41 -6.80 19.33
N THR A 10 -12.66 -5.77 19.69
CA THR A 10 -13.20 -4.55 20.32
C THR A 10 -13.25 -3.36 19.35
N ALA A 11 -12.46 -3.37 18.28
CA ALA A 11 -12.27 -2.22 17.37
C ALA A 11 -12.84 -2.39 15.95
N GLY A 12 -13.41 -3.54 15.58
CA GLY A 12 -13.95 -3.78 14.23
C GLY A 12 -12.89 -4.34 13.25
N GLN A 13 -13.01 -4.03 11.96
CA GLN A 13 -12.05 -4.46 10.93
C GLN A 13 -10.75 -3.64 10.97
N THR A 14 -9.61 -4.28 10.74
CA THR A 14 -8.34 -3.56 10.49
C THR A 14 -8.40 -2.71 9.23
N TYR A 15 -7.56 -1.67 9.15
CA TYR A 15 -7.34 -0.95 7.89
C TYR A 15 -6.87 -1.88 6.77
N ALA A 16 -6.12 -2.95 7.08
CA ALA A 16 -5.72 -3.94 6.10
C ALA A 16 -6.94 -4.70 5.52
N GLU A 17 -7.82 -5.20 6.38
CA GLU A 17 -9.08 -5.85 5.96
C GLU A 17 -9.99 -4.89 5.22
N GLN A 18 -10.10 -3.64 5.69
CA GLN A 18 -10.82 -2.59 4.98
C GLN A 18 -10.18 -2.33 3.60
N ALA A 19 -8.86 -2.35 3.46
CA ALA A 19 -8.20 -2.23 2.15
C ALA A 19 -8.30 -3.50 1.27
N GLY A 20 -8.99 -4.55 1.74
CA GLY A 20 -9.12 -5.84 1.02
C GLY A 20 -7.86 -6.70 1.10
N ILE A 21 -6.95 -6.41 2.02
CA ILE A 21 -5.68 -7.11 2.20
C ILE A 21 -5.90 -8.29 3.14
N LYS A 22 -5.79 -9.50 2.60
CA LYS A 22 -5.72 -10.72 3.41
C LYS A 22 -4.27 -10.94 3.86
N LEU A 23 -3.91 -10.38 5.02
CA LEU A 23 -2.53 -10.38 5.51
C LEU A 23 -1.99 -11.80 5.74
N ARG A 24 -0.86 -12.09 5.10
CA ARG A 24 -0.08 -13.34 5.19
C ARG A 24 1.40 -13.01 4.96
N ASP A 25 2.30 -13.85 5.46
CA ASP A 25 3.73 -13.75 5.14
C ASP A 25 4.01 -14.21 3.70
N GLN A 26 3.59 -13.38 2.75
CA GLN A 26 3.70 -13.60 1.31
C GLN A 26 4.05 -12.28 0.64
N PRO A 27 4.80 -12.30 -0.49
CA PRO A 27 5.32 -11.07 -1.10
C PRO A 27 4.25 -10.02 -1.39
N ARG A 28 3.10 -10.44 -1.95
CA ARG A 28 2.01 -9.53 -2.35
C ARG A 28 1.28 -8.90 -1.15
N PRO A 29 0.75 -9.66 -0.17
CA PRO A 29 0.13 -9.06 1.02
C PRO A 29 1.06 -8.12 1.81
N LEU A 30 2.35 -8.44 1.92
CA LEU A 30 3.33 -7.58 2.59
C LEU A 30 3.58 -6.28 1.80
N TRP A 31 3.65 -6.36 0.48
CA TRP A 31 3.71 -5.18 -0.38
C TRP A 31 2.46 -4.30 -0.23
N GLN A 32 1.27 -4.90 -0.28
CA GLN A 32 0.01 -4.17 -0.10
C GLN A 32 -0.06 -3.48 1.28
N LEU A 33 0.43 -4.15 2.32
CA LEU A 33 0.54 -3.56 3.66
C LEU A 33 1.52 -2.38 3.68
N LEU A 34 2.68 -2.50 3.03
CA LEU A 34 3.65 -1.40 2.90
C LEU A 34 3.03 -0.18 2.21
N VAL A 35 2.31 -0.39 1.09
CA VAL A 35 1.60 0.69 0.38
C VAL A 35 0.57 1.37 1.30
N LEU A 36 -0.25 0.58 2.01
CA LEU A 36 -1.24 1.13 2.94
C LEU A 36 -0.58 1.92 4.09
N ALA A 37 0.50 1.41 4.67
CA ALA A 37 1.26 2.09 5.71
C ALA A 37 1.87 3.41 5.20
N ASN A 38 2.36 3.42 3.96
CA ASN A 38 2.87 4.60 3.28
C ASN A 38 1.79 5.69 3.18
N LEU A 39 0.59 5.34 2.77
CA LEU A 39 -0.54 6.27 2.64
C LEU A 39 -1.02 6.81 3.99
N LEU A 40 -1.11 5.94 5.01
CA LEU A 40 -1.52 6.29 6.37
C LEU A 40 -0.49 7.15 7.12
N SER A 41 0.77 7.15 6.70
CA SER A 41 1.83 7.97 7.32
C SER A 41 1.68 9.47 7.09
N ALA A 42 0.92 9.88 6.05
CA ALA A 42 0.60 11.28 5.83
C ALA A 42 -0.47 11.76 6.82
N ARG A 43 -0.53 13.08 7.05
CA ARG A 43 -1.61 13.69 7.84
C ARG A 43 -2.92 13.71 7.06
N ILE A 44 -3.57 12.54 6.98
CA ILE A 44 -4.76 12.30 6.17
C ILE A 44 -5.79 11.43 6.89
N ASN A 45 -7.04 11.45 6.42
CA ASN A 45 -8.08 10.56 6.93
C ASN A 45 -7.79 9.11 6.51
N SER A 46 -7.99 8.16 7.41
CA SER A 46 -7.73 6.74 7.16
C SER A 46 -8.62 6.14 6.07
N ASP A 47 -9.88 6.58 5.94
CA ASP A 47 -10.79 6.12 4.89
C ASP A 47 -10.29 6.55 3.50
N VAL A 48 -9.70 7.75 3.40
CA VAL A 48 -9.06 8.25 2.17
C VAL A 48 -7.83 7.41 1.83
N ALA A 49 -7.00 7.07 2.83
CA ALA A 49 -5.86 6.19 2.61
C ALA A 49 -6.27 4.77 2.17
N VAL A 50 -7.32 4.21 2.77
CA VAL A 50 -7.87 2.89 2.39
C VAL A 50 -8.44 2.92 0.97
N ALA A 51 -9.20 3.95 0.62
CA ALA A 51 -9.75 4.12 -0.72
C ALA A 51 -8.63 4.24 -1.77
N ALA A 52 -7.62 5.09 -1.50
CA ALA A 52 -6.47 5.26 -2.38
C ALA A 52 -5.66 3.96 -2.57
N ALA A 53 -5.48 3.17 -1.51
CA ALA A 53 -4.82 1.87 -1.61
C ALA A 53 -5.59 0.92 -2.55
N ARG A 54 -6.92 0.84 -2.40
CA ARG A 54 -7.78 0.03 -3.28
C ARG A 54 -7.67 0.46 -4.74
N GLU A 55 -7.66 1.77 -5.00
CA GLU A 55 -7.54 2.31 -6.37
C GLU A 55 -6.17 2.02 -7.01
N LEU A 56 -5.08 2.13 -6.24
CA LEU A 56 -3.75 1.72 -6.70
C LEU A 56 -3.69 0.23 -7.02
N PHE A 57 -4.30 -0.62 -6.18
CA PHE A 57 -4.34 -2.06 -6.40
C PHE A 57 -5.19 -2.41 -7.63
N ALA A 58 -6.33 -1.75 -7.81
CA ALA A 58 -7.18 -1.91 -8.99
C ALA A 58 -6.48 -1.46 -10.28
N ALA A 59 -5.59 -0.45 -10.20
CA ALA A 59 -4.74 -0.04 -11.32
C ALA A 59 -3.59 -1.03 -11.62
N GLY A 60 -3.40 -2.07 -10.81
CA GLY A 60 -2.34 -3.06 -10.98
C GLY A 60 -1.08 -2.79 -10.15
N GLY A 61 -1.14 -1.84 -9.20
CA GLY A 61 -0.08 -1.54 -8.23
C GLY A 61 -0.05 -2.47 -7.01
N ASP A 62 -0.75 -3.60 -7.05
CA ASP A 62 -0.88 -4.57 -5.96
C ASP A 62 0.34 -5.49 -5.79
N THR A 63 1.36 -5.33 -6.64
CA THR A 63 2.67 -5.98 -6.52
C THR A 63 3.76 -4.96 -6.81
N PRO A 64 5.01 -5.16 -6.34
CA PRO A 64 6.11 -4.23 -6.64
C PRO A 64 6.34 -4.09 -8.15
N LYS A 65 6.36 -5.21 -8.88
CA LYS A 65 6.48 -5.22 -10.35
C LYS A 65 5.33 -4.49 -11.04
N GLY A 66 4.11 -4.60 -10.51
CA GLY A 66 2.95 -3.90 -11.01
C GLY A 66 3.03 -2.38 -10.77
N MET A 67 3.42 -1.99 -9.55
CA MET A 67 3.62 -0.58 -9.20
C MET A 67 4.72 0.08 -10.02
N ALA A 68 5.84 -0.61 -10.27
CA ALA A 68 6.93 -0.12 -11.11
C ALA A 68 6.52 0.03 -12.59
N ARG A 69 5.57 -0.78 -13.07
CA ARG A 69 5.02 -0.65 -14.43
C ARG A 69 4.01 0.47 -14.59
N LEU A 70 3.36 0.90 -13.52
CA LEU A 70 2.49 2.07 -13.57
C LEU A 70 3.31 3.31 -13.91
N THR A 71 2.80 4.13 -14.82
CA THR A 71 3.39 5.45 -15.04
C THR A 71 3.17 6.31 -13.80
N TRP A 72 3.99 7.35 -13.64
CA TRP A 72 3.80 8.33 -12.57
C TRP A 72 2.38 8.93 -12.61
N GLN A 73 1.90 9.30 -13.80
CA GLN A 73 0.54 9.83 -13.97
C GLN A 73 -0.52 8.78 -13.61
N GLY A 74 -0.33 7.52 -13.99
CA GLY A 74 -1.27 6.44 -13.64
C GLY A 74 -1.39 6.22 -12.13
N ARG A 75 -0.30 6.39 -11.39
CA ARG A 75 -0.31 6.40 -9.93
C ARG A 75 -1.02 7.63 -9.37
N VAL A 76 -0.75 8.83 -9.89
CA VAL A 76 -1.46 10.06 -9.50
C VAL A 76 -2.96 9.95 -9.75
N ASP A 77 -3.38 9.47 -10.92
CA ASP A 77 -4.79 9.30 -11.26
C ASP A 77 -5.49 8.30 -10.32
N ALA A 78 -4.80 7.21 -9.94
CA ALA A 78 -5.33 6.25 -8.97
C ALA A 78 -5.47 6.86 -7.56
N LEU A 79 -4.47 7.61 -7.11
CA LEU A 79 -4.51 8.35 -5.85
C LEU A 79 -5.65 9.40 -5.86
N GLY A 80 -5.86 10.08 -6.99
CA GLY A 80 -6.94 11.05 -7.19
C GLY A 80 -8.33 10.43 -7.09
N ARG A 81 -8.56 9.24 -7.67
CA ARG A 81 -9.83 8.49 -7.51
C ARG A 81 -10.13 8.13 -6.05
N GLY A 82 -9.09 7.90 -5.26
CA GLY A 82 -9.19 7.70 -3.81
C GLY A 82 -9.28 8.99 -2.98
N HIS A 83 -9.37 10.17 -3.61
CA HIS A 83 -9.33 11.49 -2.98
C HIS A 83 -8.02 11.83 -2.22
N TYR A 84 -6.91 11.17 -2.54
CA TYR A 84 -5.58 11.39 -1.94
C TYR A 84 -4.84 12.60 -2.56
N VAL A 85 -5.54 13.68 -2.88
CA VAL A 85 -5.03 14.75 -3.77
C VAL A 85 -3.89 15.58 -3.16
N ARG A 86 -3.86 15.74 -1.84
CA ARG A 86 -2.90 16.65 -1.18
C ARG A 86 -1.44 16.22 -1.35
N TYR A 87 -1.21 14.92 -1.52
CA TYR A 87 0.12 14.31 -1.50
C TYR A 87 0.27 13.28 -2.63
N ASP A 88 -0.58 13.31 -3.64
CA ASP A 88 -0.62 12.31 -4.71
C ASP A 88 0.68 12.27 -5.51
N GLU A 89 1.22 13.42 -5.91
CA GLU A 89 2.46 13.51 -6.68
C GLU A 89 3.66 12.94 -5.91
N SER A 90 3.88 13.40 -4.68
CA SER A 90 5.01 12.96 -3.86
C SER A 90 4.88 11.49 -3.45
N THR A 91 3.65 11.02 -3.20
CA THR A 91 3.37 9.63 -2.90
C THR A 91 3.54 8.74 -4.13
N SER A 92 3.15 9.22 -5.32
CA SER A 92 3.36 8.54 -6.60
C SER A 92 4.85 8.32 -6.86
N SER A 93 5.69 9.34 -6.66
CA SER A 93 7.14 9.22 -6.81
C SER A 93 7.71 8.22 -5.80
N ARG A 94 7.39 8.39 -4.50
CA ARG A 94 7.87 7.51 -3.43
C ARG A 94 7.51 6.05 -3.66
N LEU A 95 6.26 5.76 -4.03
CA LEU A 95 5.83 4.38 -4.28
C LEU A 95 6.47 3.79 -5.54
N GLY A 96 6.71 4.60 -6.58
CA GLY A 96 7.47 4.19 -7.75
C GLY A 96 8.90 3.81 -7.40
N GLU A 97 9.62 4.68 -6.70
CA GLU A 97 11.00 4.45 -6.23
C GLU A 97 11.11 3.22 -5.33
N CYS A 98 10.20 3.08 -4.35
CA CYS A 98 10.15 1.88 -3.50
C CYS A 98 9.94 0.60 -4.32
N ALA A 99 9.08 0.65 -5.33
CA ALA A 99 8.80 -0.50 -6.19
C ALA A 99 10.02 -0.87 -7.05
N GLU A 100 10.69 0.12 -7.64
CA GLU A 100 11.90 -0.07 -8.43
C GLU A 100 13.04 -0.66 -7.59
N LEU A 101 13.29 -0.10 -6.40
CA LEU A 101 14.27 -0.62 -5.46
C LEU A 101 13.98 -2.08 -5.09
N LEU A 102 12.72 -2.38 -4.75
CA LEU A 102 12.34 -3.73 -4.34
C LEU A 102 12.48 -4.73 -5.50
N VAL A 103 12.19 -4.32 -6.73
CA VAL A 103 12.38 -5.14 -7.93
C VAL A 103 13.87 -5.35 -8.24
N GLY A 104 14.68 -4.30 -8.17
CA GLY A 104 16.11 -4.33 -8.51
C GLY A 104 16.94 -5.14 -7.52
N GLU A 105 16.83 -4.83 -6.24
CA GLU A 105 17.70 -5.38 -5.20
C GLU A 105 17.17 -6.71 -4.61
N TYR A 106 15.85 -6.86 -4.58
CA TYR A 106 15.20 -7.98 -3.88
C TYR A 106 14.36 -8.88 -4.81
N GLY A 107 14.40 -8.65 -6.13
CA GLY A 107 13.63 -9.41 -7.12
C GLY A 107 12.11 -9.26 -7.01
N GLY A 108 11.65 -8.24 -6.27
CA GLY A 108 10.25 -7.99 -5.96
C GLY A 108 9.69 -8.83 -4.80
N ASP A 109 10.54 -9.49 -4.02
CA ASP A 109 10.11 -10.28 -2.85
C ASP A 109 10.32 -9.50 -1.54
N MET A 110 9.22 -8.99 -0.99
CA MET A 110 9.24 -8.17 0.23
C MET A 110 9.77 -8.91 1.47
N ARG A 111 9.78 -10.25 1.47
CA ARG A 111 10.32 -11.03 2.60
C ARG A 111 11.84 -10.94 2.70
N LYS A 112 12.51 -10.48 1.64
CA LYS A 112 13.98 -10.37 1.59
C LYS A 112 14.52 -9.04 2.11
N VAL A 113 13.66 -8.07 2.44
CA VAL A 113 14.09 -6.74 2.93
C VAL A 113 14.50 -6.78 4.40
N ALA A 114 13.96 -7.71 5.18
CA ALA A 114 14.29 -7.89 6.60
C ALA A 114 15.50 -8.82 6.84
N GLY A 115 16.23 -9.16 5.78
CA GLY A 115 17.40 -10.06 5.81
C GLY A 115 18.72 -9.31 5.88
#